data_AF-A0A2V5WHB5-F1
#
_entry.id   AF-A0A2V5WHB5-F1
#
_cell.length_a   1.000
_cell.length_b   1.000
_cell.length_c   1.000
_cell.angle_alpha   90.00
_cell.angle_beta   90.00
_cell.angle_gamma   90.00
#
_symmetry.space_group_name_H-M   'P 1'
#
loop_
_entity.id
_entity.type
_entity.pdbx_description
1 polymer ?
#
loop_
_entity_poly.entity_id
_entity_poly.type
_entity_poly.pdbx_seq_one_letter_code
_entity_poly.pdbx_strand_id
1 'polypeptide(L)'
;MQNSSLSSGGSFGPLSPYINPYLTQIRAKGYKARSICDQVCALKMFGRWLKRTGREVRDLTEAVTCHFLRCYPKDAAPATLRRLLALLRRIGATPAATASRPSPSEQLTCAYERFLLKERDLSQRTVLWHRGFVTRFLSEKFGSRPPNLSNLRALDVTAFVQRHAHRHSPAQARNLLGALRSFLRYLHYRGLVDRDLSLVVPKVACWSFSIGPKHLAP
;
A
#
# COMPACT_ATOMS: atom_id res chain seq x y z
N MET A 1 4.59 -51.42 -7.50
CA MET A 1 3.98 -50.71 -6.36
C MET A 1 4.36 -49.24 -6.49
N GLN A 2 3.45 -48.45 -7.09
CA GLN A 2 2.74 -47.30 -6.47
C GLN A 2 3.67 -46.09 -6.20
N ASN A 3 3.47 -44.88 -6.71
CA ASN A 3 2.36 -44.25 -7.44
C ASN A 3 2.89 -43.10 -8.31
N SER A 4 2.62 -43.16 -9.62
CA SER A 4 2.60 -42.00 -10.50
C SER A 4 1.16 -41.50 -10.58
N SER A 5 0.81 -40.36 -9.97
CA SER A 5 -0.34 -39.55 -10.42
C SER A 5 -0.48 -38.16 -9.76
N LEU A 6 -0.75 -37.17 -10.63
CA LEU A 6 -1.59 -35.96 -10.45
C LEU A 6 -0.91 -34.69 -9.87
N SER A 7 -0.99 -33.49 -10.45
CA SER A 7 -1.93 -32.97 -11.44
C SER A 7 -1.36 -31.79 -12.24
N SER A 8 -1.74 -31.76 -13.52
CA SER A 8 -1.81 -30.62 -14.42
C SER A 8 -2.04 -29.28 -13.68
N GLY A 9 -1.02 -28.42 -13.71
CA GLY A 9 -1.12 -27.08 -13.15
C GLY A 9 -2.05 -26.24 -14.00
N GLY A 10 -3.30 -26.08 -13.56
CA GLY A 10 -4.27 -25.17 -14.16
C GLY A 10 -3.74 -23.73 -14.23
N SER A 11 -4.45 -22.84 -14.94
CA SER A 11 -4.07 -21.42 -15.16
C SER A 11 -3.77 -20.61 -13.87
N PHE A 12 -4.09 -21.14 -12.69
CA PHE A 12 -3.88 -20.53 -11.38
C PHE A 12 -2.72 -21.14 -10.59
N GLY A 13 -1.96 -22.07 -11.17
CA GLY A 13 -0.82 -22.73 -10.53
C GLY A 13 -1.20 -23.37 -9.19
N PRO A 14 -0.43 -23.13 -8.11
CA PRO A 14 -0.70 -23.75 -6.80
C PRO A 14 -2.03 -23.29 -6.17
N LEU A 15 -2.64 -22.22 -6.67
CA LEU A 15 -3.91 -21.71 -6.15
C LEU A 15 -5.12 -22.46 -6.69
N SER A 16 -4.96 -23.29 -7.72
CA SER A 16 -6.06 -23.92 -8.47
C SER A 16 -7.14 -24.58 -7.58
N PRO A 17 -6.79 -25.32 -6.51
CA PRO A 17 -7.79 -25.94 -5.62
C PRO A 17 -8.67 -24.93 -4.86
N TYR A 18 -8.19 -23.70 -4.68
CA TYR A 18 -8.79 -22.68 -3.81
C TYR A 18 -9.60 -21.63 -4.56
N ILE A 19 -9.54 -21.62 -5.90
CA ILE A 19 -10.22 -20.62 -6.73
C ILE A 19 -11.74 -20.79 -6.66
N ASN A 20 -12.26 -22.01 -6.80
CA ASN A 20 -13.71 -22.23 -6.76
C ASN A 20 -14.34 -21.81 -5.42
N PRO A 21 -13.78 -22.21 -4.24
CA PRO A 21 -14.24 -21.70 -2.95
C PRO A 21 -14.21 -20.16 -2.85
N TYR A 22 -13.17 -19.52 -3.41
CA TYR A 22 -13.06 -18.07 -3.44
C TYR A 22 -14.15 -17.41 -4.30
N LEU A 23 -14.37 -17.93 -5.50
CA LEU A 23 -15.37 -17.40 -6.44
C LEU A 23 -16.80 -17.53 -5.88
N THR A 24 -17.12 -18.65 -5.25
CA THR A 24 -18.41 -18.83 -4.56
C THR A 24 -18.60 -17.79 -3.46
N GLN A 25 -17.57 -17.53 -2.65
CA GLN A 25 -17.66 -16.55 -1.57
C GLN A 25 -17.87 -15.11 -2.08
N ILE A 26 -17.16 -14.69 -3.13
CA ILE A 26 -17.32 -13.31 -3.64
C ILE A 26 -18.63 -13.12 -4.40
N ARG A 27 -19.17 -14.16 -5.03
CA ARG A 27 -20.51 -14.13 -5.64
C ARG A 27 -21.58 -13.95 -4.56
N ALA A 28 -21.50 -14.71 -3.47
CA ALA A 28 -22.41 -14.58 -2.33
C ALA A 28 -22.36 -13.18 -1.69
N LYS A 29 -21.21 -12.49 -1.76
CA LYS A 29 -21.05 -11.10 -1.29
C LYS A 29 -21.56 -10.04 -2.29
N GLY A 30 -22.20 -10.44 -3.39
CA GLY A 30 -22.82 -9.52 -4.36
C GLY A 30 -21.84 -8.76 -5.27
N TYR A 31 -20.63 -9.28 -5.47
CA TYR A 31 -19.68 -8.65 -6.40
C TYR A 31 -20.19 -8.73 -7.84
N LYS A 32 -20.14 -7.60 -8.57
CA LYS A 32 -20.51 -7.52 -9.99
C LYS A 32 -19.62 -8.43 -10.85
N ALA A 33 -20.18 -9.00 -11.92
CA ALA A 33 -19.47 -9.90 -12.84
C ALA A 33 -18.14 -9.34 -13.35
N ARG A 34 -18.11 -8.06 -13.75
CA ARG A 34 -16.88 -7.40 -14.20
C ARG A 34 -15.80 -7.37 -13.12
N SER A 35 -16.17 -7.08 -11.86
CA SER A 35 -15.23 -7.11 -10.74
C SER A 35 -14.71 -8.53 -10.49
N ILE A 36 -15.55 -9.55 -10.64
CA ILE A 36 -15.12 -10.95 -10.51
C ILE A 36 -14.08 -11.30 -11.59
N CYS A 37 -14.28 -10.88 -12.84
CA CYS A 37 -13.32 -11.08 -13.92
C CYS A 37 -11.96 -10.42 -13.62
N ASP A 38 -11.96 -9.18 -13.17
CA ASP A 38 -10.72 -8.47 -12.78
C ASP A 38 -9.97 -9.21 -11.67
N GLN A 39 -10.72 -9.73 -10.69
CA GLN A 39 -10.16 -10.54 -9.60
C GLN A 39 -9.56 -11.84 -10.13
N VAL A 40 -10.24 -12.55 -11.03
CA VAL A 40 -9.74 -13.78 -11.66
C VAL A 40 -8.44 -13.52 -12.43
N CYS A 41 -8.36 -12.42 -13.19
CA CYS A 41 -7.14 -12.05 -13.91
C CYS A 41 -5.96 -11.82 -12.95
N ALA A 42 -6.18 -11.07 -11.87
CA ALA A 42 -5.17 -10.85 -10.84
C ALA A 42 -4.72 -12.18 -10.18
N LEU A 43 -5.65 -13.09 -9.90
CA LEU A 43 -5.35 -14.41 -9.31
C LEU A 43 -4.58 -15.32 -10.27
N LYS A 44 -4.88 -15.28 -11.58
CA LYS A 44 -4.10 -16.00 -12.60
C LYS A 44 -2.66 -15.48 -12.69
N MET A 45 -2.47 -14.17 -12.63
CA MET A 45 -1.12 -13.59 -12.57
C MET A 45 -0.38 -14.01 -11.31
N PHE A 46 -1.04 -13.93 -10.16
CA PHE A 46 -0.45 -14.32 -8.89
C PHE A 46 -0.06 -15.81 -8.88
N GLY A 47 -0.94 -16.70 -9.34
CA GLY A 47 -0.66 -18.13 -9.46
C GLY A 47 0.52 -18.45 -10.37
N ARG A 48 0.63 -17.77 -11.53
CA ARG A 48 1.79 -17.89 -12.43
C ARG A 48 3.08 -17.42 -11.76
N TRP A 49 3.01 -16.33 -11.00
CA TRP A 49 4.16 -15.80 -10.26
C TRP A 49 4.62 -16.74 -9.14
N LEU A 50 3.70 -17.37 -8.42
CA LEU A 50 4.04 -18.38 -7.41
C LEU A 50 4.77 -19.57 -8.03
N LYS A 51 4.27 -20.09 -9.17
CA LYS A 51 4.94 -21.16 -9.91
C LYS A 51 6.35 -20.76 -10.35
N ARG A 52 6.54 -19.54 -10.85
CA ARG A 52 7.86 -19.02 -11.28
C ARG A 52 8.84 -18.84 -10.12
N THR A 53 8.34 -18.55 -8.93
CA THR A 53 9.18 -18.34 -7.72
C THR A 53 9.35 -19.61 -6.87
N GLY A 54 8.78 -20.74 -7.31
CA GLY A 54 8.83 -22.01 -6.58
C GLY A 54 8.07 -21.99 -5.25
N ARG A 55 7.11 -21.07 -5.09
CA ARG A 55 6.36 -20.89 -3.83
C ARG A 55 5.05 -21.67 -3.87
N GLU A 56 4.74 -22.31 -2.76
CA GLU A 56 3.48 -23.02 -2.59
C GLU A 56 2.47 -22.23 -1.78
N VAL A 57 1.24 -22.75 -1.68
CA VAL A 57 0.18 -22.11 -0.90
C VAL A 57 0.56 -22.00 0.57
N ARG A 58 1.26 -23.00 1.15
CA ARG A 58 1.75 -22.96 2.53
C ARG A 58 2.74 -21.82 2.82
N ASP A 59 3.41 -21.29 1.80
CA ASP A 59 4.39 -20.21 1.97
C ASP A 59 3.74 -18.82 1.93
N LEU A 60 2.43 -18.74 1.66
CA LEU A 60 1.76 -17.46 1.47
C LEU A 60 1.58 -16.72 2.79
N THR A 61 2.29 -15.61 2.89
CA THR A 61 2.22 -14.63 3.97
C THR A 61 1.95 -13.22 3.40
N GLU A 62 1.73 -12.26 4.29
CA GLU A 62 1.69 -10.84 3.95
C GLU A 62 2.95 -10.41 3.22
N ALA A 63 4.13 -10.88 3.66
CA ALA A 63 5.40 -10.55 3.03
C ALA A 63 5.48 -11.03 1.57
N VAL A 64 5.05 -12.27 1.31
CA VAL A 64 5.00 -12.83 -0.06
C VAL A 64 4.01 -12.06 -0.92
N THR A 65 2.85 -11.71 -0.36
CA THR A 65 1.84 -10.90 -1.05
C THR A 65 2.38 -9.51 -1.37
N CYS A 66 3.01 -8.84 -0.41
CA CYS A 66 3.67 -7.55 -0.58
C CYS A 66 4.78 -7.59 -1.64
N HIS A 67 5.57 -8.67 -1.68
CA HIS A 67 6.60 -8.85 -2.68
C HIS A 67 6.00 -8.92 -4.10
N PHE A 68 4.92 -9.68 -4.29
CA PHE A 68 4.18 -9.70 -5.55
C PHE A 68 3.64 -8.31 -5.93
N LEU A 69 3.00 -7.61 -4.98
CA LEU A 69 2.45 -6.27 -5.21
C LEU A 69 3.51 -5.23 -5.61
N ARG A 70 4.75 -5.37 -5.13
CA ARG A 70 5.89 -4.53 -5.54
C ARG A 70 6.36 -4.83 -6.96
N CYS A 71 6.37 -6.10 -7.36
CA CYS A 71 6.79 -6.52 -8.69
C CYS A 71 5.72 -6.24 -9.76
N TYR A 72 4.44 -6.21 -9.38
CA TYR A 72 3.30 -6.04 -10.31
C TYR A 72 2.33 -4.94 -9.82
N PRO A 73 2.76 -3.67 -9.71
CA PRO A 73 1.97 -2.62 -9.07
C PRO A 73 0.71 -2.19 -9.84
N LYS A 74 0.64 -2.43 -11.16
CA LYS A 74 -0.52 -2.08 -12.00
C LYS A 74 -1.63 -3.14 -11.97
N ASP A 75 -1.24 -4.41 -11.82
CA ASP A 75 -2.14 -5.57 -11.84
C ASP A 75 -2.43 -6.13 -10.43
N ALA A 76 -1.73 -5.57 -9.44
CA ALA A 76 -1.94 -5.74 -8.03
C ALA A 76 -3.40 -5.41 -7.68
N ALA A 77 -4.19 -6.43 -7.36
CA ALA A 77 -5.50 -6.28 -6.73
C ALA A 77 -5.35 -6.55 -5.23
N PRO A 78 -4.90 -5.58 -4.40
CA PRO A 78 -4.45 -5.85 -3.04
C PRO A 78 -5.60 -6.36 -2.17
N ALA A 79 -6.80 -5.82 -2.39
CA ALA A 79 -8.01 -6.27 -1.71
C ALA A 79 -8.36 -7.73 -2.05
N THR A 80 -8.13 -8.15 -3.30
CA THR A 80 -8.36 -9.53 -3.78
C THR A 80 -7.39 -10.49 -3.12
N LEU A 81 -6.09 -10.15 -3.12
CA LEU A 81 -5.07 -10.99 -2.49
C LEU A 81 -5.27 -11.09 -0.98
N ARG A 82 -5.66 -9.98 -0.32
CA ARG A 82 -6.01 -9.99 1.10
C ARG A 82 -7.20 -10.89 1.40
N ARG A 83 -8.25 -10.85 0.58
CA ARG A 83 -9.42 -11.73 0.72
C ARG A 83 -9.06 -13.20 0.46
N LEU A 84 -8.25 -13.47 -0.56
CA LEU A 84 -7.76 -14.82 -0.84
C LEU A 84 -6.95 -15.36 0.35
N LEU A 85 -6.01 -14.58 0.88
CA LEU A 85 -5.19 -14.97 2.02
C LEU A 85 -6.05 -15.25 3.26
N ALA A 86 -7.08 -14.44 3.51
CA ALA A 86 -8.04 -14.68 4.59
C ALA A 86 -8.84 -15.97 4.40
N LEU A 87 -9.26 -16.29 3.17
CA LEU A 87 -9.92 -17.56 2.86
C LEU A 87 -8.97 -18.75 3.11
N LEU A 88 -7.75 -18.69 2.59
CA LEU A 88 -6.75 -19.74 2.73
C LEU A 88 -6.44 -20.04 4.20
N ARG A 89 -6.37 -19.01 5.04
CA ARG A 89 -6.21 -19.18 6.50
C ARG A 89 -7.41 -19.82 7.15
N ARG A 90 -8.62 -19.38 6.78
CA ARG A 90 -9.86 -19.94 7.34
C ARG A 90 -9.98 -21.45 7.08
N ILE A 91 -9.48 -21.93 5.95
CA ILE A 91 -9.48 -23.35 5.59
C ILE A 91 -8.19 -24.09 5.97
N GLY A 92 -7.28 -23.44 6.70
CA GLY A 92 -6.01 -24.04 7.15
C GLY A 92 -4.97 -24.31 6.06
N ALA A 93 -5.13 -23.74 4.87
CA ALA A 93 -4.20 -23.94 3.74
C ALA A 93 -2.91 -23.10 3.84
N THR A 94 -2.95 -22.02 4.62
CA THR A 94 -1.81 -21.15 4.91
C THR A 94 -1.59 -21.02 6.41
N PRO A 95 -0.35 -20.74 6.85
CA PRO A 95 -0.08 -20.38 8.23
C PRO A 95 -1.02 -19.26 8.68
N ALA A 96 -1.44 -19.34 9.95
CA ALA A 96 -2.09 -18.22 10.62
C ALA A 96 -1.26 -16.96 10.39
N ALA A 97 -1.93 -15.81 10.34
CA ALA A 97 -1.22 -14.53 10.21
C ALA A 97 -0.16 -14.52 11.30
N THR A 98 1.11 -14.63 10.92
CA THR A 98 2.19 -14.35 11.86
C THR A 98 1.90 -12.91 12.24
N ALA A 99 1.57 -12.68 13.50
CA ALA A 99 1.58 -11.34 14.08
C ALA A 99 3.04 -10.88 14.07
N SER A 100 3.59 -10.69 12.88
CA SER A 100 4.92 -10.19 12.67
C SER A 100 4.91 -8.84 13.32
N ARG A 101 5.86 -8.65 14.24
CA ARG A 101 5.95 -7.41 14.99
C ARG A 101 5.94 -6.28 13.96
N PRO A 102 5.02 -5.30 14.06
CA PRO A 102 4.93 -4.24 13.07
C PRO A 102 6.32 -3.64 12.88
N SER A 103 6.72 -3.46 11.62
CA SER A 103 7.98 -2.81 11.31
C SER A 103 8.03 -1.44 11.99
N PRO A 104 9.21 -0.89 12.28
CA PRO A 104 9.31 0.42 12.92
C PRO A 104 8.53 1.53 12.17
N SER A 105 8.48 1.47 10.84
CA SER A 105 7.66 2.38 10.01
C SER A 105 6.16 2.17 10.19
N GLU A 106 5.70 0.92 10.35
CA GLU A 106 4.29 0.61 10.66
C GLU A 106 3.93 1.05 12.07
N GLN A 107 4.81 0.85 13.05
CA GLN A 107 4.60 1.33 14.42
C GLN A 107 4.43 2.85 14.45
N LEU A 108 5.31 3.57 13.76
CA LEU A 108 5.22 5.03 13.64
C LEU A 108 3.91 5.46 12.95
N THR A 109 3.53 4.78 11.88
CA THR A 109 2.30 5.06 11.15
C THR A 109 1.06 4.79 12.02
N CYS A 110 1.05 3.70 12.80
CA CYS A 110 -0.03 3.37 13.75
C CYS A 110 -0.07 4.34 14.94
N ALA A 111 1.08 4.86 15.39
CA ALA A 111 1.12 5.91 16.41
C ALA A 111 0.53 7.22 15.88
N TYR A 112 0.85 7.59 14.64
CA TYR A 112 0.27 8.75 13.96
C TYR A 112 -1.25 8.60 13.72
N GLU A 113 -1.70 7.43 13.27
CA GLU A 113 -3.13 7.12 13.12
C GLU A 113 -3.90 7.29 14.43
N ARG A 114 -3.36 6.75 15.54
CA ARG A 114 -3.96 6.93 16.87
C ARG A 114 -4.01 8.40 17.28
N PHE A 115 -2.96 9.16 17.00
CA PHE A 115 -2.93 10.61 17.25
C PHE A 115 -4.03 11.33 16.47
N LEU A 116 -4.20 11.02 15.18
CA LEU A 116 -5.25 11.67 14.36
C LEU A 116 -6.66 11.33 14.84
N LEU A 117 -6.89 10.10 15.28
CA LEU A 117 -8.21 9.66 15.77
C LEU A 117 -8.53 10.21 17.15
N LYS A 118 -7.56 10.18 18.08
CA LYS A 118 -7.81 10.45 19.50
C LYS A 118 -7.53 11.88 19.93
N GLU A 119 -6.58 12.54 19.29
CA GLU A 119 -6.13 13.90 19.68
C GLU A 119 -6.55 14.97 18.66
N ARG A 120 -7.02 14.55 17.47
CA ARG A 120 -7.46 15.47 16.40
C ARG A 120 -8.88 15.19 15.91
N ASP A 121 -9.55 14.20 16.48
CA ASP A 121 -10.93 13.80 16.18
C ASP A 121 -11.25 13.72 14.68
N LEU A 122 -10.28 13.27 13.88
CA LEU A 122 -10.50 13.12 12.45
C LEU A 122 -11.31 11.86 12.14
N SER A 123 -12.17 11.95 11.12
CA SER A 123 -12.92 10.79 10.65
C SER A 123 -12.00 9.64 10.23
N GLN A 124 -12.43 8.40 10.47
CA GLN A 124 -11.68 7.20 10.05
C GLN A 124 -11.31 7.23 8.57
N ARG A 125 -12.22 7.71 7.71
CA ARG A 125 -11.95 7.84 6.27
C ARG A 125 -10.77 8.77 6.01
N THR A 126 -10.75 9.95 6.62
CA THR A 126 -9.66 10.92 6.49
C THR A 126 -8.34 10.36 7.01
N VAL A 127 -8.37 9.65 8.13
CA VAL A 127 -7.19 9.02 8.74
C VAL A 127 -6.58 7.96 7.82
N LEU A 128 -7.42 7.11 7.21
CA LEU A 128 -6.95 6.10 6.25
C LEU A 128 -6.25 6.74 5.04
N TRP A 129 -6.75 7.87 4.54
CA TRP A 129 -6.09 8.62 3.46
C TRP A 129 -4.74 9.19 3.91
N HIS A 130 -4.67 9.81 5.09
CA HIS A 130 -3.43 10.34 5.65
C HIS A 130 -2.38 9.22 5.82
N ARG A 131 -2.80 8.12 6.43
CA ARG A 131 -2.01 6.90 6.63
C ARG A 131 -1.41 6.40 5.32
N GLY A 132 -2.18 6.35 4.25
CA GLY A 132 -1.70 5.91 2.94
C GLY A 132 -0.54 6.75 2.40
N PHE A 133 -0.69 8.09 2.43
CA PHE A 133 0.36 9.00 1.96
C PHE A 133 1.63 8.93 2.82
N VAL A 134 1.48 8.87 4.15
CA VAL A 134 2.61 8.77 5.08
C VAL A 134 3.33 7.44 4.95
N THR A 135 2.61 6.33 4.83
CA THR A 135 3.21 5.00 4.62
C THR A 135 4.07 5.00 3.36
N ARG A 136 3.58 5.61 2.28
CA ARG A 136 4.33 5.74 1.03
C ARG A 136 5.59 6.60 1.21
N PHE A 137 5.48 7.74 1.88
CA PHE A 137 6.62 8.61 2.18
C PHE A 137 7.72 7.86 2.95
N LEU A 138 7.35 7.19 4.04
CA LEU A 138 8.29 6.43 4.85
C LEU A 138 8.92 5.27 4.06
N SER A 139 8.12 4.56 3.25
CA SER A 139 8.62 3.47 2.41
C SER A 139 9.60 3.96 1.34
N GLU A 140 9.37 5.13 0.73
CA GLU A 140 10.28 5.68 -0.28
C GLU A 140 11.58 6.23 0.34
N LYS A 141 11.49 6.82 1.54
CA LYS A 141 12.66 7.41 2.21
C LYS A 141 13.53 6.39 2.94
N PHE A 142 12.92 5.44 3.65
CA PHE A 142 13.62 4.51 4.54
C PHE A 142 13.60 3.06 4.03
N GLY A 143 12.77 2.75 3.04
CA GLY A 143 12.61 1.39 2.55
C GLY A 143 12.12 0.44 3.64
N SER A 144 12.80 -0.69 3.79
CA SER A 144 12.56 -1.67 4.86
C SER A 144 13.37 -1.39 6.13
N ARG A 145 14.20 -0.33 6.16
CA ARG A 145 15.01 0.01 7.32
C ARG A 145 14.18 0.76 8.38
N PRO A 146 14.54 0.67 9.66
CA PRO A 146 13.94 1.53 10.68
C PRO A 146 14.07 3.02 10.29
N PRO A 147 13.01 3.83 10.42
CA PRO A 147 13.05 5.23 10.03
C PRO A 147 13.95 6.00 11.00
N ASN A 148 15.12 6.42 10.53
CA ASN A 148 15.96 7.38 11.25
C ASN A 148 15.42 8.80 10.99
N LEU A 149 14.50 9.23 11.84
CA LEU A 149 13.80 10.50 11.70
C LEU A 149 14.72 11.71 11.94
N SER A 150 15.77 11.57 12.74
CA SER A 150 16.77 12.62 12.96
C SER A 150 17.50 13.03 11.67
N ASN A 151 17.63 12.09 10.71
CA ASN A 151 18.21 12.36 9.40
C ASN A 151 17.20 12.86 8.36
N LEU A 152 15.94 13.11 8.75
CA LEU A 152 14.92 13.63 7.85
C LEU A 152 15.18 15.10 7.54
N ARG A 153 15.43 15.43 6.26
CA ARG A 153 15.74 16.80 5.83
C ARG A 153 14.59 17.41 5.05
N ALA A 154 14.54 18.75 5.03
CA ALA A 154 13.64 19.54 4.18
C ALA A 154 13.66 19.07 2.70
N LEU A 155 14.86 18.81 2.16
CA LEU A 155 15.03 18.34 0.79
C LEU A 155 14.30 17.01 0.51
N ASP A 156 14.27 16.09 1.48
CA ASP A 156 13.59 14.80 1.32
C ASP A 156 12.08 14.97 1.19
N VAL A 157 11.52 15.92 1.95
CA VAL A 157 10.11 16.30 1.91
C VAL A 157 9.78 16.95 0.57
N THR A 158 10.55 17.96 0.15
CA THR A 158 10.31 18.68 -1.12
C THR A 158 10.42 17.75 -2.33
N ALA A 159 11.44 16.89 -2.35
CA ALA A 159 11.65 15.95 -3.45
C ALA A 159 10.50 14.92 -3.54
N PHE A 160 9.97 14.46 -2.41
CA PHE A 160 8.80 13.59 -2.40
C PHE A 160 7.55 14.31 -2.92
N VAL A 161 7.28 15.53 -2.45
CA VAL A 161 6.15 16.34 -2.91
C VAL A 161 6.21 16.55 -4.43
N GLN A 162 7.36 16.97 -4.96
CA GLN A 162 7.55 17.20 -6.40
C GLN A 162 7.27 15.94 -7.23
N ARG A 163 7.80 14.78 -6.83
CA ARG A 163 7.60 13.52 -7.57
C ARG A 163 6.14 13.06 -7.64
N HIS A 164 5.38 13.26 -6.57
CA HIS A 164 4.02 12.69 -6.47
C HIS A 164 2.93 13.67 -6.82
N ALA A 165 3.12 14.94 -6.53
CA ALA A 165 2.01 15.88 -6.61
C ALA A 165 1.71 16.28 -8.08
N HIS A 166 2.68 16.20 -9.01
CA HIS A 166 2.44 16.26 -10.46
C HIS A 166 1.68 15.06 -11.03
N ARG A 167 1.70 13.91 -10.35
CA ARG A 167 1.04 12.66 -10.80
C ARG A 167 -0.41 12.54 -10.32
N HIS A 168 -0.89 13.56 -9.60
CA HIS A 168 -2.18 13.55 -8.94
C HIS A 168 -3.06 14.70 -9.45
N SER A 169 -4.38 14.51 -9.40
CA SER A 169 -5.31 15.61 -9.61
C SER A 169 -5.10 16.71 -8.57
N PRO A 170 -5.50 17.97 -8.83
CA PRO A 170 -5.32 19.06 -7.88
C PRO A 170 -5.89 18.75 -6.48
N ALA A 171 -7.04 18.06 -6.41
CA ALA A 171 -7.64 17.64 -5.15
C ALA A 171 -6.77 16.61 -4.40
N GLN A 172 -6.24 15.60 -5.10
CA GLN A 172 -5.35 14.60 -4.50
C GLN A 172 -4.00 15.20 -4.09
N ALA A 173 -3.46 16.14 -4.86
CA ALA A 173 -2.25 16.87 -4.50
C ALA A 173 -2.45 17.67 -3.20
N ARG A 174 -3.60 18.35 -3.03
CA ARG A 174 -3.93 19.04 -1.76
C ARG A 174 -4.02 18.06 -0.59
N ASN A 175 -4.67 16.92 -0.77
CA ASN A 175 -4.75 15.89 0.26
C ASN A 175 -3.37 15.36 0.67
N LEU A 176 -2.50 15.11 -0.31
CA LEU A 176 -1.10 14.71 -0.10
C LEU A 176 -0.34 15.76 0.73
N LEU A 177 -0.42 17.04 0.34
CA LEU A 177 0.24 18.13 1.06
C LEU A 177 -0.30 18.29 2.49
N GLY A 178 -1.61 18.20 2.66
CA GLY A 178 -2.27 18.24 3.98
C GLY A 178 -1.79 17.11 4.89
N ALA A 179 -1.77 15.88 4.37
CA ALA A 179 -1.32 14.71 5.10
C ALA A 179 0.16 14.82 5.50
N LEU A 180 1.01 15.25 4.57
CA LEU A 180 2.45 15.37 4.84
C LEU A 180 2.73 16.46 5.89
N ARG A 181 2.05 17.60 5.79
CA ARG A 181 2.16 18.67 6.80
C ARG A 181 1.71 18.22 8.18
N SER A 182 0.55 17.55 8.25
CA SER A 182 0.02 17.01 9.49
C SER A 182 0.97 16.00 10.13
N PHE A 183 1.55 15.12 9.32
CA PHE A 183 2.52 14.13 9.78
C PHE A 183 3.82 14.75 10.28
N LEU A 184 4.42 15.68 9.53
CA LEU A 184 5.67 16.34 9.95
C LEU A 184 5.48 17.15 11.24
N ARG A 185 4.30 17.77 11.40
CA ARG A 185 3.93 18.44 12.64
C ARG A 185 3.78 17.47 13.80
N TYR A 186 3.19 16.29 13.55
CA TYR A 186 3.14 15.22 14.55
C TYR A 186 4.54 14.77 14.97
N LEU A 187 5.47 14.60 14.02
CA LEU A 187 6.86 14.23 14.36
C LEU A 187 7.52 15.27 15.26
N HIS A 188 7.37 16.55 14.93
CA HIS A 188 7.92 17.64 15.75
C HIS A 188 7.24 17.72 17.13
N TYR A 189 5.90 17.59 17.17
CA TYR A 189 5.12 17.58 18.42
C TYR A 189 5.54 16.45 19.38
N ARG A 190 5.93 15.29 18.85
CA ARG A 190 6.43 14.16 19.66
C ARG A 190 7.94 14.21 19.92
N GLY A 191 8.63 15.28 19.51
CA GLY A 191 10.08 15.43 19.68
C GLY A 191 10.90 14.43 18.85
N LEU A 192 10.33 13.85 17.79
CA LEU A 192 11.01 12.88 16.92
C LEU A 192 11.88 13.55 15.85
N VAL A 193 11.65 14.84 15.61
CA VAL A 193 12.47 15.72 14.78
C VAL A 193 12.63 17.06 15.49
N ASP A 194 13.84 17.63 15.47
CA ASP A 194 14.14 18.87 16.21
C ASP A 194 13.55 20.12 15.56
N ARG A 195 13.36 20.09 14.23
CA ARG A 195 12.87 21.23 13.44
C ARG A 195 11.48 20.93 12.90
N ASP A 196 10.61 21.94 12.89
CA ASP A 196 9.30 21.82 12.25
C ASP A 196 9.43 21.80 10.71
N LEU A 197 9.60 20.61 10.16
CA LEU A 197 9.65 20.38 8.71
C LEU A 197 8.29 20.61 8.03
N SER A 198 7.19 20.77 8.78
CA SER A 198 5.86 21.04 8.21
C SER A 198 5.82 22.36 7.44
N LEU A 199 6.73 23.30 7.76
CA LEU A 199 6.87 24.60 7.12
C LEU A 199 7.38 24.51 5.67
N VAL A 200 8.08 23.43 5.33
CA VAL A 200 8.61 23.22 3.97
C VAL A 200 7.51 22.77 3.00
N VAL A 201 6.37 22.30 3.51
CA VAL A 201 5.26 21.79 2.69
C VAL A 201 4.39 22.96 2.18
N PRO A 202 4.27 23.18 0.85
CA PRO A 202 3.53 24.32 0.29
C PRO A 202 2.06 24.38 0.72
N LYS A 203 1.59 25.55 1.21
CA LYS A 203 0.21 25.75 1.73
C LYS A 203 -0.88 25.50 0.68
N VAL A 204 -0.63 25.92 -0.55
CA VAL A 204 -1.50 25.70 -1.71
C VAL A 204 -0.65 25.06 -2.79
N ALA A 205 -1.21 24.09 -3.50
CA ALA A 205 -0.56 23.51 -4.66
C ALA A 205 -0.59 24.55 -5.80
N CYS A 206 0.30 25.54 -5.77
CA CYS A 206 0.46 26.55 -6.81
C CYS A 206 1.14 25.92 -8.03
N TRP A 207 0.40 25.07 -8.75
CA TRP A 207 0.86 24.46 -10.01
C TRP A 207 0.88 25.45 -11.19
N SER A 208 0.48 26.70 -10.97
CA SER A 208 0.44 27.75 -12.00
C SER A 208 1.81 28.31 -12.37
N PHE A 209 2.90 28.00 -11.67
CA PHE A 209 4.23 28.54 -12.00
C PHE A 209 5.05 27.71 -13.01
N SER A 210 4.40 26.86 -13.80
CA SER A 210 4.99 26.32 -15.04
C SER A 210 4.42 26.96 -16.31
N ILE A 211 3.54 27.96 -16.18
CA ILE A 211 3.21 28.85 -17.29
C ILE A 211 4.10 30.07 -17.10
N GLY A 212 5.20 30.14 -17.84
CA GLY A 212 5.99 31.38 -17.92
C GLY A 212 5.08 32.56 -18.25
N PRO A 213 5.38 33.78 -17.79
CA PRO A 213 4.56 34.95 -18.11
C PRO A 213 4.36 35.04 -19.64
N LYS A 214 3.11 35.03 -20.09
CA LYS A 214 2.72 35.00 -21.51
C LYS A 214 2.99 36.31 -22.27
N HIS A 215 3.67 37.27 -21.64
CA HIS A 215 3.90 38.59 -22.21
C HIS A 215 5.32 39.05 -21.92
N LEU A 216 6.27 38.51 -22.68
CA LEU A 216 7.38 39.30 -23.19
C LEU A 216 7.17 39.37 -24.69
N ALA A 217 6.43 40.38 -25.13
CA ALA A 217 6.49 40.81 -26.52
C ALA A 217 7.81 41.58 -26.72
N PRO A 218 8.42 41.53 -27.91
CA PRO A 218 9.75 42.06 -28.21
C PRO A 218 9.88 43.57 -27.98
#